data_AF-H1SHF3-F1
#
_entry.id   AF-H1SHF3-F1
#
_cell.length_a   1.000
_cell.length_b   1.000
_cell.length_c   1.000
_cell.angle_alpha   90.00
_cell.angle_beta   90.00
_cell.angle_gamma   90.00
#
_symmetry.space_group_name_H-M   'P 1'
#
loop_
_entity.id
_entity.type
_entity.pdbx_description
1 polymer ?
#
loop_
_entity_poly.entity_id
_entity_poly.type
_entity_poly.pdbx_seq_one_letter_code
_entity_poly.pdbx_strand_id
1 'polypeptide(L)'
;MLLLCTLAARAQTAPQVVDIPTRPGVTQRFLYLAPAQPKAAVILYAGGHGGLNIYPNGSVGWGAGNFLVRSRQLFVDNGFAVAVIDAPSDRLSWPYLTGFRLSPEHAEDTRA
;
A
#
# COMPACT_ATOMS: atom_id res chain seq x y z
N MET A 1 40.51 -19.03 -15.73
CA MET A 1 39.98 -18.36 -14.53
C MET A 1 38.48 -18.21 -14.74
N LEU A 2 37.66 -19.07 -14.12
CA LEU A 2 36.20 -19.07 -14.30
C LEU A 2 35.59 -18.14 -13.25
N LEU A 3 35.05 -17.00 -13.67
CA LEU A 3 34.41 -16.03 -12.78
C LEU A 3 32.98 -16.50 -12.50
N LEU A 4 32.73 -17.07 -11.32
CA LEU A 4 31.37 -17.35 -10.85
C LEU A 4 30.72 -16.03 -10.41
N CYS A 5 29.82 -15.48 -11.23
CA CYS A 5 28.90 -14.43 -10.81
C CYS A 5 27.83 -15.04 -9.90
N THR A 6 27.94 -14.86 -8.59
CA THR A 6 26.86 -15.18 -7.65
C THR A 6 25.76 -14.12 -7.80
N LEU A 7 24.72 -14.46 -8.57
CA LEU A 7 23.46 -13.72 -8.55
C LEU A 7 22.83 -13.91 -7.17
N ALA A 8 22.97 -12.92 -6.30
CA ALA A 8 22.19 -12.85 -5.07
C ALA A 8 20.71 -12.69 -5.45
N ALA A 9 19.98 -13.79 -5.48
CA ALA A 9 18.53 -13.76 -5.57
C ALA A 9 18.00 -13.04 -4.32
N ARG A 10 17.58 -11.77 -4.48
CA ARG A 10 16.87 -11.08 -3.42
C ARG A 10 15.51 -11.77 -3.27
N ALA A 11 15.37 -12.55 -2.20
CA ALA A 11 14.08 -13.07 -1.77
C ALA A 11 13.20 -11.86 -1.39
N GLN A 12 12.38 -11.42 -2.34
CA GLN A 12 11.39 -10.40 -2.12
C GLN A 12 10.13 -11.09 -1.64
N THR A 13 9.64 -10.72 -0.47
CA THR A 13 8.40 -11.28 0.06
C THR A 13 7.27 -10.96 -0.92
N ALA A 14 6.45 -11.98 -1.22
CA ALA A 14 5.27 -11.79 -2.06
C ALA A 14 4.39 -10.66 -1.47
N PRO A 15 3.81 -9.78 -2.30
CA PRO A 15 2.92 -8.74 -1.79
C PRO A 15 1.78 -9.34 -0.98
N GLN A 16 1.44 -8.71 0.15
CA GLN A 16 0.38 -9.14 1.04
C GLN A 16 -0.74 -8.10 1.07
N VAL A 17 -1.98 -8.54 1.03
CA VAL A 17 -3.14 -7.67 1.26
C VAL A 17 -3.51 -7.80 2.72
N VAL A 18 -3.51 -6.68 3.43
CA VAL A 18 -3.75 -6.62 4.87
C VAL A 18 -4.98 -5.76 5.12
N ASP A 19 -5.86 -6.23 5.99
CA ASP A 19 -7.01 -5.50 6.50
C ASP A 19 -6.84 -5.30 8.01
N ILE A 20 -6.92 -4.06 8.48
CA ILE A 20 -6.88 -3.72 9.91
C ILE A 20 -8.23 -3.11 10.30
N PRO A 21 -8.89 -3.56 11.37
CA PRO A 21 -10.08 -2.90 11.89
C PRO A 21 -9.72 -1.52 12.46
N THR A 22 -10.45 -0.48 12.09
CA THR A 22 -10.18 0.91 12.52
C THR A 22 -11.32 1.51 13.33
N ARG A 23 -12.52 1.49 12.78
CA ARG A 23 -13.78 1.92 13.40
C ARG A 23 -14.76 0.75 13.47
N PRO A 24 -15.84 0.83 14.27
CA PRO A 24 -16.87 -0.22 14.30
C PRO A 24 -17.40 -0.56 12.90
N GLY A 25 -17.15 -1.79 12.46
CA GLY A 25 -17.58 -2.29 11.14
C GLY A 25 -16.75 -1.80 9.94
N VAL A 26 -15.66 -1.07 10.16
CA VAL A 26 -14.79 -0.52 9.10
C VAL A 26 -13.39 -1.10 9.19
N THR A 27 -12.81 -1.41 8.02
CA THR A 27 -11.42 -1.81 7.90
C THR A 27 -10.65 -0.84 7.01
N GLN A 28 -9.38 -0.66 7.35
CA GLN A 28 -8.39 -0.04 6.47
C GLN A 28 -7.61 -1.13 5.75
N ARG A 29 -7.78 -1.22 4.43
CA ARG A 29 -7.00 -2.12 3.58
C ARG A 29 -5.71 -1.46 3.11
N PHE A 30 -4.65 -2.25 3.02
CA PHE A 30 -3.43 -1.85 2.29
C PHE A 30 -2.73 -3.03 1.63
N LEU A 31 -1.95 -2.72 0.59
CA LEU A 31 -0.99 -3.64 -0.02
C LEU A 31 0.38 -3.45 0.64
N TYR A 32 0.89 -4.51 1.25
CA TYR A 32 2.19 -4.58 1.90
C TYR A 32 3.23 -5.24 1.00
N LEU A 33 4.39 -4.60 0.85
CA LEU A 33 5.56 -5.15 0.17
C LEU A 33 6.81 -4.86 1.01
N ALA A 34 7.71 -5.81 1.16
CA ALA A 34 8.96 -5.57 1.88
C ALA A 34 10.12 -6.45 1.36
N PRO A 35 11.37 -5.94 1.40
CA PRO A 35 12.54 -6.80 1.35
C PRO A 35 12.64 -7.64 2.63
N ALA A 36 13.49 -8.68 2.63
CA ALA A 36 13.69 -9.54 3.80
C ALA A 36 14.14 -8.77 5.07
N GLN A 37 14.89 -7.68 4.91
CA GLN A 37 15.38 -6.84 6.01
C GLN A 37 15.13 -5.35 5.67
N PRO A 38 13.93 -4.81 5.95
CA PRO A 38 13.62 -3.43 5.65
C PRO A 38 14.34 -2.47 6.61
N LYS A 39 14.90 -1.38 6.07
CA LYS A 39 15.60 -0.35 6.87
C LYS A 39 14.66 0.70 7.46
N ALA A 40 13.49 0.88 6.87
CA ALA A 40 12.42 1.77 7.30
C ALA A 40 11.12 1.43 6.57
N ALA A 41 10.00 2.01 7.02
CA ALA A 41 8.71 1.89 6.38
C ALA A 41 8.31 3.18 5.64
N VAL A 42 7.62 3.03 4.52
CA VAL A 42 7.02 4.11 3.75
C VAL A 42 5.54 3.82 3.57
N ILE A 43 4.69 4.75 4.00
CA ILE A 43 3.24 4.64 3.89
C ILE A 43 2.78 5.55 2.74
N LEU A 44 2.16 4.97 1.73
CA LEU A 44 1.82 5.62 0.48
C LEU A 44 0.31 5.84 0.39
N TYR A 45 -0.09 7.11 0.39
CA TYR A 45 -1.47 7.53 0.19
C TYR A 45 -1.69 8.02 -1.24
N ALA A 46 -2.63 7.41 -1.95
CA ALA A 46 -2.97 7.87 -3.29
C ALA A 46 -3.75 9.21 -3.24
N GLY A 47 -3.28 10.17 -4.05
CA GLY A 47 -4.05 11.38 -4.39
C GLY A 47 -5.29 11.09 -5.24
N GLY A 48 -5.90 12.13 -5.83
CA GLY A 48 -7.17 11.98 -6.56
C GLY A 48 -8.30 11.53 -5.64
N HIS A 49 -9.17 10.61 -6.10
CA HIS A 49 -10.27 10.14 -5.26
C HIS A 49 -9.83 9.11 -4.19
N GLY A 50 -8.69 8.44 -4.38
CA GLY A 50 -8.01 7.65 -3.34
C GLY A 50 -8.56 6.26 -3.05
N GLY A 51 -9.69 5.87 -3.64
CA GLY A 51 -10.17 4.49 -3.63
C GLY A 51 -9.44 3.66 -4.67
N LEU A 52 -8.45 2.87 -4.25
CA LEU A 52 -7.65 1.99 -5.08
C LEU A 52 -8.38 0.69 -5.44
N ASN A 53 -9.35 0.25 -4.61
CA ASN A 53 -10.01 -1.05 -4.75
C ASN A 53 -8.97 -2.17 -4.84
N ILE A 54 -8.17 -2.33 -3.79
CA ILE A 54 -7.17 -3.39 -3.67
C ILE A 54 -7.90 -4.74 -3.55
N TYR A 55 -7.72 -5.59 -4.55
CA TYR A 55 -8.27 -6.95 -4.58
C TYR A 55 -7.41 -7.91 -3.74
N PRO A 56 -7.94 -9.06 -3.30
CA PRO A 56 -7.18 -10.04 -2.51
C PRO A 56 -5.89 -10.56 -3.15
N ASN A 57 -5.78 -10.51 -4.48
CA ASN A 57 -4.57 -10.89 -5.22
C ASN A 57 -3.53 -9.76 -5.32
N GLY A 58 -3.76 -8.62 -4.67
CA GLY A 58 -2.89 -7.44 -4.68
C GLY A 58 -2.99 -6.55 -5.93
N SER A 59 -3.85 -6.90 -6.89
CA SER A 59 -4.17 -5.99 -8.00
C SER A 59 -5.02 -4.81 -7.51
N VAL A 60 -4.95 -3.70 -8.23
CA VAL A 60 -5.68 -2.46 -7.90
C VAL A 60 -6.71 -2.17 -8.98
N GLY A 61 -7.95 -1.87 -8.58
CA GLY A 61 -9.02 -1.47 -9.51
C GLY A 61 -8.88 -0.03 -10.02
N TRP A 62 -8.15 0.82 -9.30
CA TRP A 62 -7.83 2.19 -9.70
C TRP A 62 -6.44 2.60 -9.23
N GLY A 63 -5.88 3.65 -9.83
CA GLY A 63 -4.61 4.23 -9.40
C GLY A 63 -3.37 3.65 -10.08
N ALA A 64 -3.50 2.86 -11.15
CA ALA A 64 -2.36 2.36 -11.93
C ALA A 64 -1.46 3.49 -12.48
N GLY A 65 -2.05 4.63 -12.84
CA GLY A 65 -1.32 5.85 -13.24
C GLY A 65 -0.87 6.74 -12.09
N ASN A 66 -1.31 6.48 -10.85
CA ASN A 66 -0.92 7.28 -9.69
C ASN A 66 0.58 7.09 -9.39
N PHE A 67 1.31 8.19 -9.20
CA PHE A 67 2.76 8.18 -9.01
C PHE A 67 3.22 7.31 -7.84
N LEU A 68 2.59 7.44 -6.66
CA LEU A 68 3.02 6.69 -5.49
C LEU A 68 2.66 5.20 -5.61
N VAL A 69 1.47 4.91 -6.13
CA VAL A 69 1.04 3.52 -6.38
C VAL A 69 1.99 2.84 -7.35
N ARG A 70 2.28 3.42 -8.53
CA ARG A 70 3.14 2.79 -9.54
C ARG A 70 4.62 2.72 -9.12
N SER A 71 5.06 3.62 -8.26
CA SER A 71 6.46 3.67 -7.79
C SER A 71 6.72 2.81 -6.55
N ARG A 72 5.71 2.11 -6.00
CA ARG A 72 5.84 1.27 -4.79
C ARG A 72 7.04 0.32 -4.80
N GLN A 73 7.33 -0.31 -5.95
CA GLN A 73 8.44 -1.24 -6.09
C GLN A 73 9.81 -0.53 -6.01
N LEU A 74 9.92 0.72 -6.46
CA LEU A 74 11.17 1.49 -6.36
C LEU A 74 11.58 1.70 -4.90
N PHE A 75 10.61 1.88 -3.99
CA PHE A 75 10.90 1.96 -2.56
C PHE A 75 11.37 0.59 -2.01
N VAL A 76 10.71 -0.50 -2.39
CA VAL A 76 11.13 -1.87 -1.99
C VAL A 76 12.55 -2.17 -2.46
N ASP A 77 12.87 -1.84 -3.71
CA ASP A 77 14.21 -2.05 -4.30
C ASP A 77 15.31 -1.27 -3.56
N ASN A 78 14.93 -0.13 -2.96
CA ASN A 78 15.79 0.72 -2.14
C ASN A 78 15.80 0.35 -0.65
N GLY A 79 15.22 -0.80 -0.28
CA GLY A 79 15.32 -1.37 1.06
C GLY A 79 14.21 -0.95 2.02
N PHE A 80 13.10 -0.39 1.53
CA PHE A 80 11.98 0.04 2.38
C PHE A 80 10.86 -1.00 2.42
N ALA A 81 10.22 -1.17 3.57
CA ALA A 81 8.89 -1.75 3.64
C ALA A 81 7.87 -0.71 3.16
N VAL A 82 6.86 -1.13 2.40
CA VAL A 82 5.90 -0.26 1.74
C VAL A 82 4.49 -0.71 2.06
N ALA A 83 3.66 0.21 2.55
CA ALA A 83 2.22 0.04 2.66
C ALA A 83 1.53 1.00 1.68
N VAL A 84 0.79 0.47 0.70
CA VAL A 84 -0.05 1.27 -0.19
C VAL A 84 -1.48 1.26 0.34
N ILE A 85 -1.93 2.40 0.84
CA ILE A 85 -3.20 2.54 1.57
C ILE A 85 -4.36 2.74 0.59
N ASP A 86 -5.41 1.93 0.73
CA ASP A 86 -6.70 2.10 0.03
C ASP A 86 -7.60 3.09 0.77
N ALA A 87 -8.77 3.41 0.24
CA ALA A 87 -9.83 4.01 1.05
C ALA A 87 -10.36 2.99 2.09
N PRO A 88 -10.85 3.46 3.25
CA PRO A 88 -11.55 2.60 4.20
C PRO A 88 -12.71 1.84 3.55
N SER A 89 -13.08 0.69 4.12
CA SER A 89 -14.07 -0.22 3.52
C SER A 89 -15.45 0.42 3.27
N ASP A 90 -15.81 1.48 4.01
CA ASP A 90 -17.04 2.27 3.85
C ASP A 90 -16.90 3.45 2.86
N ARG A 91 -15.76 3.57 2.18
CA ARG A 91 -15.40 4.67 1.26
C ARG A 91 -14.88 4.21 -0.11
N LEU A 92 -15.21 2.99 -0.53
CA LEU A 92 -14.82 2.41 -1.83
C LEU A 92 -15.77 2.78 -3.00
N SER A 93 -16.66 3.74 -2.80
CA SER A 93 -17.59 4.27 -3.81
C SER A 93 -17.59 5.81 -3.79
N TRP A 94 -18.06 6.43 -4.87
CA TRP A 94 -18.15 7.90 -4.97
C TRP A 94 -18.93 8.47 -3.76
N PRO A 95 -18.46 9.56 -3.11
CA PRO A 95 -17.38 10.47 -3.53
C PRO A 95 -15.96 10.07 -3.06
N TYR A 96 -15.77 8.81 -2.65
CA TYR A 96 -14.52 8.25 -2.12
C TYR A 96 -13.98 9.10 -0.96
N LEU A 97 -12.72 9.55 -1.05
CA LEU A 97 -12.07 10.36 -0.02
C LEU A 97 -12.26 11.87 -0.23
N THR A 98 -13.09 12.31 -1.18
CA THR A 98 -13.36 13.75 -1.40
C THR A 98 -14.06 14.32 -0.18
N GLY A 99 -13.49 15.35 0.44
CA GLY A 99 -13.99 15.93 1.71
C GLY A 99 -13.71 15.09 2.96
N PHE A 100 -13.45 13.78 2.82
CA PHE A 100 -13.21 12.87 3.95
C PHE A 100 -11.79 12.95 4.50
N ARG A 101 -10.77 13.24 3.68
CA ARG A 101 -9.35 13.20 4.12
C ARG A 101 -9.00 14.13 5.29
N LEU A 102 -9.79 15.18 5.47
CA LEU A 102 -9.61 16.19 6.53
C LEU A 102 -10.52 15.94 7.74
N SER A 103 -11.28 14.84 7.72
CA SER A 103 -12.20 14.49 8.80
C SER A 103 -11.48 13.83 9.99
N PRO A 104 -12.02 13.95 11.21
CA PRO A 104 -11.56 13.16 12.36
C PRO A 104 -11.64 11.65 12.12
N GLU A 105 -12.65 11.18 11.39
CA GLU A 105 -12.83 9.76 11.09
C GLU A 105 -11.68 9.21 10.23
N HIS A 106 -11.21 9.97 9.24
CA HIS A 106 -10.03 9.59 8.48
C HIS A 106 -8.77 9.57 9.36
N ALA A 107 -8.65 10.53 10.29
CA ALA A 107 -7.53 10.52 11.24
C ALA A 107 -7.57 9.28 12.16
N GLU A 108 -8.76 8.84 12.57
CA GLU A 108 -8.96 7.58 13.31
C GLU A 108 -8.57 6.36 12.46
N ASP A 109 -8.99 6.32 11.19
CA ASP A 109 -8.63 5.24 10.26
C ASP A 109 -7.10 5.12 10.07
N THR A 110 -6.38 6.25 10.04
CA THR A 110 -4.92 6.27 9.86
C THR A 110 -4.10 6.07 11.14
N ARG A 111 -4.73 6.05 12.32
CA ARG A 111 -4.04 5.90 13.61
C ARG A 111 -3.69 4.44 13.95
N ALA A 112 -4.48 3.51 13.45
CA ALA A 112 -4.47 2.09 13.82
C ALA A 112 -3.16 1.35 13.46
#